data_AF-A0A3D3SZN1-F1
#
_entry.id   AF-A0A3D3SZN1-F1
#
_cell.length_a   1.000
_cell.length_b   1.000
_cell.length_c   1.000
_cell.angle_alpha   90.00
_cell.angle_beta   90.00
_cell.angle_gamma   90.00
#
_symmetry.space_group_name_H-M   'P 1'
#
loop_
_entity.id
_entity.type
_entity.pdbx_description
1 polymer ?
#
loop_
_entity_poly.entity_id
_entity_poly.type
_entity_poly.pdbx_seq_one_letter_code
_entity_poly.pdbx_strand_id
1 'polypeptide(L)'
;TKITGGQRIDLFGARLEQLPEIWKELIDAGFETGHAYGKALRTVKSCVGSTWCRYGQQDSVSLSLEIEHRYKGLRSPHKIKSAVSGCTRECAEAQSKDFGIIATENGWNLYVCGNGGMKPRHADLFATDLDKETLIKYIDRFLMFYVRTADRLQRTSTWMDNMDGGLDYLREVIIDDSLGICEQLEAEMAQVIDTYQCEWKTTIEDEQKLNMFKPFVNSSKADSNIIFVEERQQLRPATRSEKAELLYHEVKA
;
A
#
# COMPACT_ATOMS: atom_id res chain seq x y z
N THR A 1 14.36 13.15 -7.88
CA THR A 1 13.06 12.61 -7.41
C THR A 1 12.60 11.50 -8.32
N LYS A 2 12.03 10.42 -7.80
CA LYS A 2 11.55 9.27 -8.61
C LYS A 2 10.05 9.10 -8.44
N ILE A 3 9.34 8.95 -9.56
CA ILE A 3 7.93 8.56 -9.57
C ILE A 3 7.88 7.02 -9.65
N THR A 4 7.12 6.40 -8.75
CA THR A 4 7.01 4.94 -8.68
C THR A 4 5.90 4.42 -9.58
N GLY A 5 5.95 3.13 -9.93
CA GLY A 5 4.88 2.45 -10.65
C GLY A 5 3.54 2.40 -9.90
N GLY A 6 3.52 2.70 -8.60
CA GLY A 6 2.32 2.85 -7.78
C GLY A 6 1.81 4.30 -7.66
N GLN A 7 2.26 5.18 -8.55
CA GLN A 7 1.90 6.61 -8.58
C GLN A 7 2.26 7.37 -7.29
N ARG A 8 3.41 7.03 -6.70
CA ARG A 8 3.97 7.73 -5.52
C ARG A 8 5.27 8.44 -5.87
N ILE A 9 5.66 9.39 -5.02
CA ILE A 9 6.93 10.10 -5.12
C ILE A 9 7.91 9.52 -4.08
N ASP A 10 9.04 9.00 -4.54
CA ASP A 10 10.14 8.60 -3.66
C ASP A 10 11.04 9.83 -3.40
N LEU A 11 11.17 10.19 -2.12
CA LEU A 11 12.13 11.19 -1.62
C LEU A 11 13.28 10.46 -0.93
N PHE A 12 14.52 10.77 -1.32
CA PHE A 12 15.73 10.08 -0.85
C PHE A 12 16.63 11.00 -0.04
N GLY A 13 17.48 10.41 0.79
CA GLY A 13 18.51 11.15 1.54
C GLY A 13 18.08 11.60 2.94
N ALA A 14 16.85 11.32 3.37
CA ALA A 14 16.41 11.57 4.74
C ALA A 14 17.20 10.71 5.73
N ARG A 15 17.74 11.33 6.78
CA ARG A 15 18.38 10.64 7.91
C ARG A 15 17.34 10.27 8.97
N LEU A 16 17.68 9.31 9.82
CA LEU A 16 16.77 8.78 10.85
C LEU A 16 16.25 9.89 11.76
N GLU A 17 17.14 10.78 12.20
CA GLU A 17 16.83 11.88 13.12
C GLU A 17 16.02 13.00 12.50
N GLN A 18 15.97 13.07 11.17
CA GLN A 18 15.16 14.05 10.44
C GLN A 18 13.73 13.57 10.24
N LEU A 19 13.44 12.27 10.42
CA LEU A 19 12.12 11.71 10.13
C LEU A 19 10.99 12.39 10.93
N PRO A 20 11.11 12.65 12.24
CA PRO A 20 10.03 13.31 12.98
C PRO A 20 9.70 14.71 12.45
N GLU A 21 10.70 15.50 12.06
CA GLU A 21 10.51 16.85 11.50
C GLU A 21 9.86 16.76 10.11
N ILE A 22 10.34 15.87 9.25
CA ILE A 22 9.77 15.61 7.92
C ILE A 22 8.30 15.17 8.03
N TRP A 23 8.00 14.25 8.93
CA TRP A 23 6.64 13.78 9.14
C TRP A 23 5.71 14.88 9.65
N LYS A 24 6.21 15.76 10.51
CA LYS A 24 5.44 16.90 11.01
C LYS A 24 5.07 17.85 9.87
N GLU A 25 6.03 18.22 9.03
CA GLU A 25 5.79 19.08 7.86
C GLU A 25 4.77 18.44 6.90
N LEU A 26 4.88 17.13 6.66
CA LEU A 26 3.93 16.39 5.83
C LEU A 26 2.52 16.36 6.45
N ILE A 27 2.40 16.12 7.77
CA ILE A 27 1.12 16.13 8.48
C ILE A 27 0.48 17.51 8.45
N ASP A 28 1.26 18.57 8.67
CA ASP A 28 0.79 19.96 8.62
C ASP A 28 0.27 20.32 7.21
N ALA A 29 0.82 19.68 6.17
CA ALA A 29 0.34 19.77 4.79
C ALA A 29 -0.83 18.82 4.45
N GLY A 30 -1.32 18.02 5.41
CA GLY A 30 -2.46 17.12 5.25
C GLY A 30 -2.13 15.70 4.79
N PHE A 31 -0.86 15.30 4.78
CA PHE A 31 -0.47 13.91 4.49
C PHE A 31 -0.63 13.01 5.72
N GLU A 32 -0.83 11.72 5.44
CA GLU A 32 -0.90 10.68 6.46
C GLU A 32 0.21 9.64 6.24
N THR A 33 0.47 8.83 7.27
CA THR A 33 1.41 7.71 7.14
C THR A 33 0.90 6.70 6.10
N GLY A 34 1.82 6.19 5.28
CA GLY A 34 1.60 5.05 4.39
C GLY A 34 2.56 3.91 4.72
N HIS A 35 2.19 2.67 4.41
CA HIS A 35 2.95 1.50 4.82
C HIS A 35 3.94 1.00 3.77
N ALA A 36 4.89 1.85 3.36
CA ALA A 36 5.82 1.57 2.26
C ALA A 36 6.56 0.22 2.35
N TYR A 37 6.82 -0.30 3.56
CA TYR A 37 7.42 -1.63 3.81
C TYR A 37 6.57 -2.57 4.69
N GLY A 38 5.42 -2.11 5.20
CA GLY A 38 4.55 -2.90 6.08
C GLY A 38 3.84 -4.07 5.40
N LYS A 39 3.38 -5.04 6.19
CA LYS A 39 2.45 -6.09 5.73
C LYS A 39 1.02 -5.53 5.85
N ALA A 40 0.69 -4.70 4.87
CA ALA A 40 -0.48 -3.84 4.83
C ALA A 40 -0.76 -3.42 3.38
N LEU A 41 -1.81 -2.62 3.17
CA LEU A 41 -2.02 -1.93 1.90
C LEU A 41 -0.83 -1.03 1.56
N ARG A 42 -0.32 -1.14 0.33
CA ARG A 42 0.82 -0.33 -0.15
C ARG A 42 0.38 0.84 -1.00
N THR A 43 -0.48 0.58 -1.98
CA THR A 43 -0.88 1.55 -2.99
C THR A 43 -2.18 1.08 -3.62
N VAL A 44 -3.02 2.06 -3.96
CA VAL A 44 -4.14 1.91 -4.90
C VAL A 44 -3.78 2.73 -6.14
N LYS A 45 -3.48 2.05 -7.25
CA LYS A 45 -3.17 2.72 -8.53
C LYS A 45 -4.47 3.04 -9.26
N SER A 46 -4.57 4.18 -9.92
CA SER A 46 -5.71 4.51 -10.78
C SER A 46 -5.28 4.95 -12.16
N CYS A 47 -6.19 4.85 -13.14
CA CYS A 47 -6.08 5.66 -14.34
C CYS A 47 -6.83 6.99 -14.13
N VAL A 48 -6.72 7.89 -15.10
CA VAL A 48 -7.33 9.23 -15.00
C VAL A 48 -8.87 9.22 -15.05
N GLY A 49 -9.50 8.05 -15.23
CA GLY A 49 -10.95 7.86 -15.16
C GLY A 49 -11.75 8.59 -16.23
N SER A 50 -13.08 8.59 -16.09
CA SER A 50 -14.00 9.38 -16.92
C SER A 50 -13.80 10.89 -16.77
N THR A 51 -13.11 11.33 -15.72
CA THR A 51 -12.78 12.74 -15.46
C THR A 51 -11.93 13.35 -16.57
N TRP A 52 -10.98 12.58 -17.13
CA TRP A 52 -10.04 13.08 -18.14
C TRP A 52 -9.86 12.17 -19.36
N CYS A 53 -10.24 10.89 -19.27
CA CYS A 53 -10.11 9.97 -20.40
C CYS A 53 -11.42 9.89 -21.18
N ARG A 54 -11.37 10.13 -22.49
CA ARG A 54 -12.51 9.96 -23.40
C ARG A 54 -13.12 8.55 -23.44
N TYR A 55 -12.39 7.56 -22.93
CA TYR A 55 -12.82 6.16 -22.85
C TYR A 55 -13.18 5.73 -21.43
N GLY A 56 -13.05 6.62 -20.45
CA GLY A 56 -13.39 6.32 -19.08
C GLY A 56 -14.90 6.16 -18.94
N GLN A 57 -15.32 4.98 -18.52
CA GLN A 57 -16.73 4.65 -18.26
C GLN A 57 -17.14 5.15 -16.88
N GLN A 58 -16.24 5.08 -15.89
CA GLN A 58 -16.49 5.57 -14.53
C GLN A 58 -15.29 6.31 -13.94
N ASP A 59 -15.55 7.04 -12.85
CA ASP A 59 -14.53 7.80 -12.12
C ASP A 59 -13.69 6.87 -11.24
N SER A 60 -12.62 6.36 -11.83
CA SER A 60 -11.65 5.52 -11.13
C SER A 60 -10.81 6.28 -10.10
N VAL A 61 -10.66 7.60 -10.24
CA VAL A 61 -9.82 8.39 -9.34
C VAL A 61 -10.50 8.50 -7.99
N SER A 62 -11.76 8.94 -7.97
CA SER A 62 -12.53 9.06 -6.72
C SER A 62 -12.69 7.70 -6.02
N LEU A 63 -13.01 6.63 -6.77
CA LEU A 63 -13.09 5.29 -6.18
C LEU A 63 -11.73 4.81 -5.64
N SER A 64 -10.61 5.11 -6.32
CA SER A 64 -9.29 4.73 -5.80
C SER A 64 -8.94 5.42 -4.49
N LEU A 65 -9.34 6.67 -4.31
CA LEU A 65 -9.18 7.41 -3.05
C LEU A 65 -10.05 6.81 -1.95
N GLU A 66 -11.31 6.49 -2.24
CA GLU A 66 -12.21 5.82 -1.28
C GLU A 66 -11.62 4.48 -0.81
N ILE A 67 -11.13 3.65 -1.73
CA ILE A 67 -10.49 2.36 -1.42
C ILE A 67 -9.21 2.55 -0.60
N GLU A 68 -8.37 3.52 -0.95
CA GLU A 68 -7.14 3.80 -0.20
C GLU A 68 -7.46 4.26 1.23
N HIS A 69 -8.36 5.24 1.39
CA HIS A 69 -8.75 5.76 2.69
C HIS A 69 -9.44 4.72 3.57
N ARG A 70 -10.24 3.83 2.98
CA ARG A 70 -10.91 2.75 3.70
C ARG A 70 -9.92 1.73 4.26
N TYR A 71 -8.93 1.31 3.46
CA TYR A 71 -8.08 0.17 3.81
C TYR A 71 -6.65 0.54 4.26
N LYS A 72 -6.30 1.83 4.36
CA LYS A 72 -4.98 2.30 4.82
C LYS A 72 -4.58 1.79 6.21
N GLY A 73 -5.54 1.47 7.08
CA GLY A 73 -5.30 0.92 8.42
C GLY A 73 -5.04 -0.58 8.47
N LEU A 74 -5.39 -1.31 7.40
CA LEU A 74 -5.42 -2.77 7.42
C LEU A 74 -4.01 -3.37 7.54
N ARG A 75 -3.83 -4.22 8.56
CA ARG A 75 -2.69 -5.13 8.68
C ARG A 75 -3.07 -6.48 8.13
N SER A 76 -2.15 -7.10 7.39
CA SER A 76 -2.44 -8.31 6.63
C SER A 76 -1.27 -9.30 6.65
N PRO A 77 -1.52 -10.59 6.36
CA PRO A 77 -0.48 -11.63 6.36
C PRO A 77 0.72 -11.29 5.47
N HIS A 78 0.46 -10.61 4.35
CA HIS A 78 1.48 -10.00 3.49
C HIS A 78 1.01 -8.67 2.90
N LYS A 79 1.91 -7.89 2.29
CA LYS A 79 1.60 -6.64 1.55
C LYS A 79 0.47 -6.86 0.54
N ILE A 80 -0.43 -5.87 0.45
CA ILE A 80 -1.56 -5.83 -0.49
C ILE A 80 -1.38 -4.63 -1.41
N LYS A 81 -1.67 -4.82 -2.70
CA LYS A 81 -1.77 -3.74 -3.69
C LYS A 81 -3.15 -3.80 -4.32
N SER A 82 -3.68 -2.64 -4.68
CA SER A 82 -4.92 -2.53 -5.43
C SER A 82 -4.77 -1.61 -6.63
N ALA A 83 -5.72 -1.68 -7.55
CA ALA A 83 -5.87 -0.65 -8.57
C ALA A 83 -7.31 -0.56 -9.10
N VAL A 84 -7.67 0.63 -9.57
CA VAL A 84 -8.98 0.95 -10.15
C VAL A 84 -8.78 1.47 -11.57
N SER A 85 -9.29 0.74 -12.56
CA SER A 85 -9.32 1.17 -13.95
C SER A 85 -10.70 1.66 -14.33
N GLY A 86 -10.80 2.88 -14.85
CA GLY A 86 -12.07 3.47 -15.29
C GLY A 86 -12.64 2.88 -16.59
N CYS A 87 -12.01 1.88 -17.20
CA CYS A 87 -12.53 1.10 -18.32
C CYS A 87 -11.70 -0.18 -18.55
N THR A 88 -12.14 -1.03 -19.48
CA THR A 88 -11.50 -2.30 -19.87
C THR A 88 -10.14 -2.15 -20.55
N ARG A 89 -9.70 -0.94 -20.90
CA ARG A 89 -8.32 -0.67 -21.36
C ARG A 89 -7.28 -0.84 -20.26
N GLU A 90 -7.72 -0.92 -19.00
CA GLU A 90 -6.93 -1.46 -17.89
C GLU A 90 -5.63 -0.68 -17.59
N CYS A 91 -5.57 0.62 -17.89
CA CYS A 91 -4.33 1.41 -17.73
C CYS A 91 -3.78 1.45 -16.27
N ALA A 92 -4.57 1.05 -15.28
CA ALA A 92 -4.14 0.95 -13.88
C ALA A 92 -3.50 -0.42 -13.53
N GLU A 93 -3.46 -1.38 -14.45
CA GLU A 93 -2.94 -2.74 -14.22
C GLU A 93 -3.67 -3.47 -13.05
N ALA A 94 -4.97 -3.26 -12.91
CA ALA A 94 -5.86 -3.88 -11.93
C ALA A 94 -5.77 -5.41 -11.87
N GLN A 95 -5.64 -6.09 -13.00
CA GLN A 95 -5.54 -7.56 -13.03
C GLN A 95 -4.17 -8.07 -12.56
N SER A 96 -3.23 -7.21 -12.19
CA SER A 96 -1.94 -7.60 -11.60
C SER A 96 -1.88 -7.40 -10.08
N LYS A 97 -2.98 -6.97 -9.47
CA LYS A 97 -3.05 -6.55 -8.06
C LYS A 97 -3.70 -7.63 -7.20
N ASP A 98 -3.46 -7.57 -5.89
CA ASP A 98 -4.03 -8.54 -4.94
C ASP A 98 -5.58 -8.46 -4.96
N PHE A 99 -6.14 -7.27 -5.22
CA PHE A 99 -7.50 -7.09 -5.76
C PHE A 99 -7.52 -5.91 -6.75
N GLY A 100 -8.32 -6.00 -7.79
CA GLY A 100 -8.40 -5.03 -8.86
C GLY A 100 -9.85 -4.72 -9.25
N ILE A 101 -10.11 -3.47 -9.62
CA ILE A 101 -11.45 -3.00 -9.96
C ILE A 101 -11.40 -2.44 -11.39
N ILE A 102 -12.32 -2.87 -12.24
CA ILE A 102 -12.42 -2.39 -13.63
C ILE A 102 -13.85 -1.95 -13.92
N ALA A 103 -14.02 -0.71 -14.33
CA ALA A 103 -15.32 -0.18 -14.70
C ALA A 103 -15.86 -0.82 -15.99
N THR A 104 -17.15 -1.11 -15.98
CA THR A 104 -17.97 -1.42 -17.15
C THR A 104 -19.02 -0.32 -17.33
N GLU A 105 -19.84 -0.45 -18.37
CA GLU A 105 -21.00 0.41 -18.56
C GLU A 105 -22.11 0.16 -17.53
N ASN A 106 -22.15 -1.04 -16.93
CA ASN A 106 -23.19 -1.45 -15.99
C ASN A 106 -22.77 -1.37 -14.51
N GLY A 107 -21.48 -1.20 -14.23
CA GLY A 107 -20.97 -1.20 -12.86
C GLY A 107 -19.47 -1.44 -12.78
N TRP A 108 -19.06 -2.25 -11.82
CA TRP A 108 -17.67 -2.58 -11.56
C TRP A 108 -17.43 -4.09 -11.57
N ASN A 109 -16.43 -4.52 -12.31
CA ASN A 109 -15.90 -5.87 -12.22
C ASN A 109 -14.81 -5.91 -11.14
N LEU A 110 -14.95 -6.85 -10.22
CA LEU A 110 -13.98 -7.13 -9.18
C LEU A 110 -13.11 -8.32 -9.59
N TYR A 111 -11.79 -8.15 -9.49
CA TYR A 111 -10.79 -9.19 -9.71
C TYR A 111 -10.00 -9.42 -8.42
N VAL A 112 -9.62 -10.66 -8.12
CA VAL A 112 -8.91 -11.00 -6.88
C VAL A 112 -7.70 -11.90 -7.11
N CYS A 113 -6.79 -11.90 -6.15
CA CYS A 113 -5.66 -12.84 -6.06
C CYS A 113 -4.57 -12.69 -7.13
N GLY A 114 -4.45 -11.52 -7.77
CA GLY A 114 -3.33 -11.23 -8.68
C GLY A 114 -2.01 -10.95 -7.95
N ASN A 115 -0.90 -10.94 -8.69
CA ASN A 115 0.43 -10.74 -8.13
C ASN A 115 1.40 -10.03 -9.08
N GLY A 116 1.72 -8.77 -8.80
CA GLY A 116 2.87 -8.05 -9.36
C GLY A 116 4.13 -8.26 -8.52
N GLY A 117 4.92 -9.30 -8.85
CA GLY A 117 6.14 -9.67 -8.12
C GLY A 117 6.98 -10.74 -8.82
N MET A 118 7.79 -11.48 -8.04
CA MET A 118 8.75 -12.48 -8.56
C MET A 118 8.11 -13.58 -9.42
N LYS A 119 6.93 -14.06 -9.03
CA LYS A 119 6.09 -14.97 -9.83
C LYS A 119 4.83 -14.22 -10.23
N PRO A 120 4.80 -13.55 -11.40
CA PRO A 120 3.64 -12.79 -11.82
C PRO A 120 2.42 -13.70 -12.01
N ARG A 121 1.25 -13.22 -11.61
CA ARG A 121 -0.04 -13.92 -11.75
C ARG A 121 -1.12 -12.89 -12.04
N HIS A 122 -1.98 -13.17 -13.01
CA HIS A 122 -3.19 -12.37 -13.22
C HIS A 122 -4.22 -12.67 -12.14
N ALA A 123 -4.96 -11.66 -11.71
CA ALA A 123 -6.11 -11.80 -10.84
C ALA A 123 -7.27 -12.45 -11.61
N ASP A 124 -8.08 -13.23 -10.91
CA ASP A 124 -9.24 -13.87 -11.50
C ASP A 124 -10.48 -12.99 -11.35
N LEU A 125 -11.36 -13.02 -12.35
CA LEU A 125 -12.64 -12.31 -12.31
C LEU A 125 -13.50 -12.89 -11.20
N PHE A 126 -13.78 -12.11 -10.17
CA PHE A 126 -14.51 -12.54 -8.99
C PHE A 126 -16.01 -12.35 -9.15
N ALA A 127 -16.41 -11.14 -9.54
CA ALA A 127 -17.80 -10.75 -9.76
C ALA A 127 -17.87 -9.59 -10.76
N THR A 128 -19.00 -9.46 -11.46
CA THR A 128 -19.20 -8.50 -12.56
C THR A 128 -20.33 -7.54 -12.27
N ASP A 129 -20.28 -6.36 -12.92
CA ASP A 129 -21.36 -5.37 -12.95
C ASP A 129 -21.92 -5.01 -11.56
N LEU A 130 -21.03 -4.93 -10.57
CA LEU A 130 -21.39 -4.58 -9.21
C LEU A 130 -21.69 -3.09 -9.09
N ASP A 131 -22.70 -2.75 -8.31
CA ASP A 131 -22.83 -1.41 -7.75
C ASP A 131 -21.73 -1.17 -6.70
N LYS A 132 -21.52 0.10 -6.34
CA LYS A 132 -20.43 0.49 -5.42
C LYS A 132 -20.60 -0.11 -4.02
N GLU A 133 -21.83 -0.21 -3.50
CA GLU A 133 -22.07 -0.73 -2.16
C GLU A 133 -21.72 -2.21 -2.09
N THR A 134 -22.23 -3.00 -3.04
CA THR A 134 -21.94 -4.43 -3.13
C THR A 134 -20.45 -4.69 -3.37
N LEU A 135 -19.80 -3.88 -4.23
CA LEU A 135 -18.35 -3.94 -4.46
C LEU A 135 -17.56 -3.79 -3.15
N ILE A 136 -17.87 -2.78 -2.35
CA ILE A 136 -17.18 -2.53 -1.08
C ILE A 136 -17.40 -3.68 -0.10
N LYS A 137 -18.64 -4.18 0.04
CA LYS A 137 -18.93 -5.35 0.89
C LYS A 137 -18.10 -6.56 0.50
N TYR A 138 -18.00 -6.87 -0.80
CA TYR A 138 -17.21 -8.01 -1.25
C TYR A 138 -15.72 -7.84 -0.99
N ILE A 139 -15.18 -6.63 -1.14
CA ILE A 139 -13.78 -6.34 -0.82
C ILE A 139 -13.52 -6.47 0.69
N ASP A 140 -14.41 -5.93 1.53
CA ASP A 140 -14.31 -6.03 2.98
C ASP A 140 -14.24 -7.50 3.43
N ARG A 141 -15.21 -8.30 2.98
CA ARG A 141 -15.30 -9.73 3.25
C ARG A 141 -14.05 -10.47 2.75
N PHE A 142 -13.63 -10.22 1.51
CA PHE A 142 -12.45 -10.84 0.91
C PHE A 142 -11.18 -10.56 1.73
N LEU A 143 -10.95 -9.28 2.07
CA LEU A 143 -9.78 -8.86 2.83
C LEU A 143 -9.77 -9.47 4.24
N MET A 144 -10.90 -9.45 4.94
CA MET A 144 -10.99 -10.03 6.28
C MET A 144 -10.88 -11.55 6.28
N PHE A 145 -11.48 -12.22 5.30
CA PHE A 145 -11.35 -13.67 5.16
C PHE A 145 -9.90 -14.08 4.87
N TYR A 146 -9.22 -13.34 3.99
CA TYR A 146 -7.77 -13.51 3.76
C TYR A 146 -6.95 -13.28 5.04
N VAL A 147 -7.24 -12.21 5.79
CA VAL A 147 -6.55 -11.92 7.05
C VAL A 147 -6.72 -13.04 8.08
N ARG A 148 -7.90 -13.65 8.16
CA ARG A 148 -8.19 -14.74 9.10
C ARG A 148 -7.57 -16.08 8.72
N THR A 149 -7.52 -16.39 7.43
CA THR A 149 -7.28 -17.77 6.98
C THR A 149 -5.92 -17.99 6.32
N ALA A 150 -5.23 -16.93 5.88
CA ALA A 150 -3.94 -17.08 5.23
C ALA A 150 -2.79 -17.19 6.24
N ASP A 151 -1.78 -17.98 5.87
CA ASP A 151 -0.56 -18.12 6.63
C ASP A 151 0.25 -16.82 6.67
N ARG A 152 1.06 -16.67 7.72
CA ARG A 152 1.98 -15.55 7.87
C ARG A 152 2.92 -15.47 6.65
N LEU A 153 3.05 -14.28 6.06
CA LEU A 153 3.83 -14.00 4.84
C LEU A 153 3.30 -14.66 3.55
N GLN A 154 2.10 -15.24 3.55
CA GLN A 154 1.46 -15.76 2.34
C GLN A 154 0.85 -14.62 1.52
N ARG A 155 0.91 -14.70 0.19
CA ARG A 155 0.24 -13.76 -0.74
C ARG A 155 -1.18 -14.23 -1.01
N THR A 156 -2.10 -13.31 -1.33
CA THR A 156 -3.48 -13.65 -1.72
C THR A 156 -3.51 -14.66 -2.87
N SER A 157 -2.61 -14.51 -3.85
CA SER A 157 -2.44 -15.48 -4.94
C SER A 157 -2.19 -16.90 -4.45
N THR A 158 -1.17 -17.09 -3.61
CA THR A 158 -0.76 -18.41 -3.11
C THR A 158 -1.73 -18.95 -2.08
N TRP A 159 -2.38 -18.06 -1.34
CA TRP A 159 -3.46 -18.41 -0.42
C TRP A 159 -4.64 -19.02 -1.16
N MET A 160 -5.11 -18.36 -2.23
CA MET A 160 -6.20 -18.90 -3.05
C MET A 160 -5.78 -20.16 -3.82
N ASP A 161 -4.54 -20.23 -4.33
CA ASP A 161 -4.05 -21.41 -5.06
C ASP A 161 -3.98 -22.67 -4.14
N ASN A 162 -3.80 -22.48 -2.82
CA ASN A 162 -3.75 -23.56 -1.83
C ASN A 162 -5.11 -23.88 -1.20
N MET A 163 -6.16 -23.12 -1.53
CA MET A 163 -7.49 -23.28 -0.98
C MET A 163 -8.24 -24.38 -1.75
N ASP A 164 -8.77 -25.38 -1.04
CA ASP A 164 -9.62 -26.39 -1.68
C ASP A 164 -10.87 -25.73 -2.28
N GLY A 165 -11.13 -25.99 -3.57
CA GLY A 165 -12.19 -25.31 -4.33
C GLY A 165 -11.81 -23.92 -4.86
N GLY A 166 -10.66 -23.37 -4.46
CA GLY A 166 -10.07 -22.15 -5.01
C GLY A 166 -11.03 -20.96 -5.09
N LEU A 167 -11.15 -20.38 -6.28
CA LEU A 167 -11.99 -19.21 -6.53
C LEU A 167 -13.48 -19.49 -6.32
N ASP A 168 -13.96 -20.70 -6.65
CA ASP A 168 -15.39 -21.04 -6.54
C ASP A 168 -15.80 -21.14 -5.08
N TYR A 169 -15.00 -21.81 -4.25
CA TYR A 169 -15.22 -21.81 -2.81
C TYR A 169 -15.15 -20.40 -2.21
N LEU A 170 -14.21 -19.57 -2.67
CA LEU A 170 -14.14 -18.18 -2.24
C LEU A 170 -15.42 -17.39 -2.61
N ARG A 171 -16.03 -17.65 -3.76
CA ARG A 171 -17.34 -17.05 -4.11
C ARG A 171 -18.44 -17.54 -3.19
N GLU A 172 -18.52 -18.85 -2.93
CA GLU A 172 -19.52 -19.41 -2.01
C GLU A 172 -19.45 -18.76 -0.61
N VAL A 173 -18.24 -18.55 -0.09
CA VAL A 173 -18.05 -17.95 1.24
C VAL A 173 -18.41 -16.45 1.25
N ILE A 174 -18.00 -15.70 0.23
CA ILE A 174 -18.03 -14.23 0.25
C ILE A 174 -19.31 -13.66 -0.36
N ILE A 175 -19.88 -14.34 -1.36
CA ILE A 175 -21.08 -13.92 -2.08
C ILE A 175 -22.31 -14.62 -1.50
N ASP A 176 -22.27 -15.95 -1.41
CA ASP A 176 -23.42 -16.77 -0.99
C ASP A 176 -23.48 -16.98 0.53
N ASP A 177 -22.50 -16.46 1.27
CA ASP A 177 -22.36 -16.58 2.72
C ASP A 177 -22.49 -18.03 3.22
N SER A 178 -21.87 -18.98 2.51
CA SER A 178 -22.00 -20.43 2.79
C SER A 178 -21.56 -20.83 4.21
N LEU A 179 -20.76 -19.99 4.88
CA LEU A 179 -20.31 -20.19 6.25
C LEU A 179 -21.09 -19.36 7.29
N GLY A 180 -21.97 -18.44 6.87
CA GLY A 180 -22.73 -17.55 7.77
C GLY A 180 -21.85 -16.57 8.55
N ILE A 181 -20.75 -16.10 7.96
CA ILE A 181 -19.74 -15.24 8.62
C ILE A 181 -19.62 -13.85 8.00
N CYS A 182 -20.33 -13.55 6.90
CA CYS A 182 -20.17 -12.28 6.18
C CYS A 182 -20.43 -11.05 7.06
N GLU A 183 -21.48 -11.06 7.89
CA GLU A 183 -21.77 -9.97 8.81
C GLU A 183 -20.61 -9.74 9.81
N GLN A 184 -20.02 -10.82 10.32
CA GLN A 184 -18.87 -10.73 11.22
C GLN A 184 -17.63 -10.16 10.52
N LEU A 185 -17.38 -10.56 9.27
CA LEU A 185 -16.26 -10.04 8.48
C LEU A 185 -16.43 -8.53 8.22
N GLU A 186 -17.64 -8.10 7.88
CA GLU A 186 -17.96 -6.67 7.68
C GLU A 186 -17.78 -5.87 8.98
N ALA A 187 -18.26 -6.39 10.11
CA ALA A 187 -18.11 -5.75 11.42
C ALA A 187 -16.64 -5.60 11.84
N GLU A 188 -15.79 -6.60 11.57
CA GLU A 188 -14.36 -6.50 11.85
C GLU A 188 -13.65 -5.48 10.97
N MET A 189 -14.00 -5.42 9.68
CA MET A 189 -13.48 -4.38 8.80
C MET A 189 -13.92 -2.99 9.26
N ALA A 190 -15.17 -2.82 9.68
CA ALA A 190 -15.67 -1.58 10.25
C ALA A 190 -14.84 -1.17 11.49
N GLN A 191 -14.55 -2.11 12.39
CA GLN A 191 -13.69 -1.84 13.54
C GLN A 191 -12.28 -1.38 13.13
N VAL A 192 -11.67 -1.98 12.09
CA VAL A 192 -10.37 -1.54 11.57
C VAL A 192 -10.42 -0.11 11.03
N ILE A 193 -11.51 0.25 10.35
CA ILE A 193 -11.71 1.59 9.79
C ILE A 193 -11.90 2.61 10.92
N ASP A 194 -12.79 2.32 11.87
CA ASP A 194 -13.17 3.23 12.96
C ASP A 194 -12.04 3.46 13.97
N THR A 195 -11.10 2.50 14.09
CA THR A 195 -9.96 2.58 15.01
C THR A 195 -8.66 3.03 14.34
N TYR A 196 -8.70 3.44 13.07
CA TYR A 196 -7.51 3.91 12.37
C TYR A 196 -6.86 5.11 13.09
N GLN A 197 -5.53 5.04 13.24
CA GLN A 197 -4.72 6.15 13.71
C GLN A 197 -3.50 6.35 12.81
N CYS A 198 -3.18 7.60 12.52
CA CYS A 198 -1.99 7.95 11.76
C CYS A 198 -0.73 7.73 12.61
N GLU A 199 0.04 6.69 12.31
CA GLU A 199 1.25 6.30 13.06
C GLU A 199 2.31 7.39 13.15
N TRP A 200 2.46 8.23 12.11
CA TRP A 200 3.36 9.39 12.17
C TRP A 200 2.90 10.38 13.23
N LYS A 201 1.60 10.72 13.25
CA LYS A 201 1.02 11.61 14.25
C LYS A 201 1.16 11.04 15.66
N THR A 202 0.80 9.77 15.84
CA THR A 202 0.96 9.05 17.13
C THR A 202 2.42 9.01 17.59
N THR A 203 3.38 8.99 16.68
CA THR A 203 4.81 9.01 17.02
C THR A 203 5.30 10.40 17.41
N ILE A 204 4.85 11.44 16.70
CA ILE A 204 5.23 12.84 16.99
C ILE A 204 4.65 13.33 18.32
N GLU A 205 3.46 12.85 18.69
CA GLU A 205 2.78 13.22 19.94
C GLU A 205 3.30 12.46 21.18
N ASP A 206 4.25 11.53 21.01
CA ASP A 206 4.79 10.67 22.06
C ASP A 206 6.31 10.84 22.22
N GLU A 207 6.72 11.55 23.28
CA GLU A 207 8.14 11.82 23.57
C GLU A 207 8.99 10.55 23.72
N GLN A 208 8.41 9.46 24.21
CA GLN A 208 9.15 8.20 24.37
C GLN A 208 9.46 7.59 23.01
N LYS A 209 8.52 7.63 22.07
CA LYS A 209 8.72 7.13 20.70
C LYS A 209 9.71 7.97 19.92
N LEU A 210 9.74 9.29 20.14
CA LEU A 210 10.71 10.19 19.50
C LEU A 210 12.17 9.82 19.82
N ASN A 211 12.43 9.19 20.97
CA ASN A 211 13.79 8.76 21.32
C ASN A 211 14.34 7.66 20.40
N MET A 212 13.47 6.91 19.69
CA MET A 212 13.91 5.91 18.70
C MET A 212 14.57 6.53 17.46
N PHE A 213 14.38 7.84 17.24
CA PHE A 213 14.89 8.55 16.07
C PHE A 213 16.18 9.33 16.38
N LYS A 214 16.69 9.27 17.61
CA LYS A 214 17.96 9.92 17.96
C LYS A 214 19.13 8.98 17.64
N PRO A 215 20.21 9.45 16.99
CA PRO A 215 21.36 8.60 16.67
C PRO A 215 22.09 8.12 17.92
N PHE A 216 22.14 8.97 18.95
CA PHE A 216 22.79 8.69 20.23
C PHE A 216 21.87 9.07 21.39
N VAL A 217 21.90 8.27 22.47
CA VAL A 217 21.11 8.54 23.69
C VAL A 217 21.63 9.77 24.44
N ASN A 218 22.94 10.02 24.36
CA ASN A 218 23.67 11.02 25.15
C ASN A 218 24.19 12.21 24.33
N SER A 219 23.82 12.32 23.04
CA SER A 219 24.36 13.36 22.16
C SER A 219 23.33 13.74 21.09
N SER A 220 23.28 15.04 20.76
CA SER A 220 22.50 15.58 19.64
C SER A 220 23.28 15.61 18.32
N LYS A 221 24.53 15.14 18.31
CA LYS A 221 25.35 15.11 17.09
C LYS A 221 24.82 14.05 16.10
N ALA A 222 24.91 14.37 14.81
CA ALA A 222 24.68 13.38 13.75
C ALA A 222 25.75 12.27 13.78
N ASP A 223 25.42 11.10 13.22
CA ASP A 223 26.37 10.00 13.08
C ASP A 223 27.43 10.32 12.03
N SER A 224 28.66 10.57 12.48
CA SER A 224 29.81 10.88 11.62
C SER A 224 30.31 9.70 10.78
N ASN A 225 29.83 8.47 11.03
CA ASN A 225 30.23 7.30 10.23
C ASN A 225 29.54 7.24 8.86
N ILE A 226 28.47 8.02 8.68
CA ILE A 226 27.71 8.07 7.43
C ILE A 226 28.21 9.24 6.60
N ILE A 227 29.15 8.95 5.69
CA ILE A 227 29.62 9.89 4.68
C ILE A 227 28.62 9.89 3.52
N PHE A 228 28.18 11.09 3.12
CA PHE A 228 27.27 11.30 2.01
C PHE A 228 28.03 11.87 0.81
N VAL A 229 27.57 11.50 -0.39
CA VAL A 229 27.98 12.14 -1.65
C VAL A 229 26.73 12.60 -2.40
N GLU A 230 26.91 13.61 -3.23
CA GLU A 230 25.86 14.08 -4.11
C GLU A 230 25.92 13.33 -5.45
N GLU A 231 24.80 12.74 -5.84
CA GLU A 231 24.61 12.17 -7.17
C GLU A 231 23.28 12.66 -7.74
N ARG A 232 23.33 13.28 -8.93
CA ARG A 232 22.14 13.83 -9.61
C ARG A 232 21.30 14.75 -8.71
N GLN A 233 21.97 15.66 -7.97
CA GLN A 233 21.33 16.60 -7.04
C GLN A 233 20.63 15.92 -5.84
N GLN A 234 20.99 14.68 -5.52
CA GLN A 234 20.46 13.96 -4.36
C GLN A 234 21.59 13.42 -3.50
N LEU A 235 21.39 13.47 -2.18
CA LEU A 235 22.31 12.87 -1.23
C LEU A 235 22.09 11.36 -1.19
N ARG A 236 23.19 10.61 -1.27
CA ARG A 236 23.21 9.17 -0.98
C ARG A 236 24.40 8.81 -0.10
N PRO A 237 24.35 7.68 0.61
CA PRO A 237 25.54 7.15 1.26
C PRO A 237 26.66 6.93 0.25
N ALA A 238 27.87 7.35 0.61
CA ALA A 238 29.08 7.07 -0.14
C ALA A 238 29.30 5.54 -0.22
N THR A 239 29.68 5.07 -1.41
CA THR A 239 30.15 3.70 -1.62
C THR A 239 31.46 3.47 -0.87
N ARG A 240 31.87 2.21 -0.73
CA ARG A 240 33.14 1.87 -0.05
C ARG A 240 34.35 2.58 -0.68
N SER A 241 34.37 2.67 -2.01
CA SER A 241 35.45 3.31 -2.76
C SER A 241 35.49 4.83 -2.53
N GLU A 242 34.34 5.49 -2.63
CA GLU A 242 34.23 6.95 -2.40
C GLU A 242 34.59 7.32 -0.95
N LYS A 243 34.19 6.48 0.03
CA LYS A 243 34.60 6.68 1.43
C LYS A 243 36.12 6.64 1.59
N ALA A 244 36.79 5.70 0.93
CA ALA A 244 38.24 5.56 1.02
C ALA A 244 38.97 6.78 0.41
N GLU A 245 38.47 7.30 -0.71
CA GLU A 245 39.00 8.52 -1.34
C GLU A 245 38.80 9.74 -0.44
N LEU A 246 37.59 9.96 0.07
CA LEU A 246 37.27 11.11 0.91
C LEU A 246 38.07 11.13 2.22
N LEU A 247 38.17 9.98 2.90
CA LEU A 247 38.95 9.85 4.13
C LEU A 247 40.46 10.00 3.89
N TYR A 248 40.96 9.54 2.74
CA TYR A 248 42.37 9.72 2.36
C TYR A 248 42.73 11.20 2.17
N HIS A 249 41.81 11.98 1.61
CA HIS A 249 42.01 13.42 1.41
C HIS A 249 41.88 14.23 2.71
N GLU A 250 41.00 13.85 3.63
CA GLU A 250 40.90 14.48 4.97
C GLU A 250 42.16 14.31 5.82
N VAL A 251 42.84 13.15 5.76
CA VAL A 251 44.06 12.88 6.55
C VAL A 251 45.28 13.67 6.03
N LYS A 252 45.23 14.18 4.80
CA LYS A 252 46.32 14.94 4.16
C LYS A 252 46.14 16.46 4.20
N ALA A 253 44.96 16.95 4.59
CA ALA A 253 44.65 18.37 4.74
C ALA A 253 44.93 18.85 6.17
#